data_AF-A0A971FT59-F1
#
_entry.id   AF-A0A971FT59-F1
#
_cell.length_a   1.000
_cell.length_b   1.000
_cell.length_c   1.000
_cell.angle_alpha   90.00
_cell.angle_beta   90.00
_cell.angle_gamma   90.00
#
_symmetry.space_group_name_H-M   'P 1'
#
loop_
_entity.id
_entity.type
_entity.pdbx_description
1 polymer ?
#
loop_
_entity_poly.entity_id
_entity_poly.type
_entity_poly.pdbx_seq_one_letter_code
_entity_poly.pdbx_strand_id
1 'polypeptide(L)'
;MKKLILFLLPAILLLASCHSTKKGVKDQDKKKPDTTVITTQPSTKTGEQDADKGKALIADGTNFTSKVKVTITQDGKKISTNGNLRMRYNDVIQITLVDPLLGIAEVGRMELSPNRVLVIDRINRRYADTNYDEFSALKSRNIDYRSIQDFFWKEAQGGNQFSYDIPAKKDIHLDLSLSGKGASSNWEAHTSVSDKYTKVDADQLFNGMIAR
;
A
#
# COMPACT_ATOMS: atom_id res chain seq x y z
N MET A 1 53.77 7.44 40.59
CA MET A 1 53.75 8.91 40.36
C MET A 1 54.50 9.23 39.08
N LYS A 2 53.80 9.68 38.03
CA LYS A 2 54.36 10.47 36.92
C LYS A 2 53.18 11.08 36.17
N LYS A 3 52.99 12.39 36.37
CA LYS A 3 52.03 13.23 35.67
C LYS A 3 52.50 13.37 34.22
N LEU A 4 51.60 13.32 33.24
CA LEU A 4 51.88 13.87 31.92
C LEU A 4 50.70 14.68 31.41
N ILE A 5 51.07 15.79 30.81
CA ILE A 5 50.34 17.02 30.61
C ILE A 5 49.42 16.96 29.38
N LEU A 6 48.29 17.64 29.56
CA LEU A 6 47.29 18.12 28.61
C LEU A 6 47.87 18.74 27.32
N PHE A 7 47.33 18.37 26.16
CA PHE A 7 47.31 19.23 24.97
C PHE A 7 45.89 19.27 24.39
N LEU A 8 45.30 20.45 24.45
CA LEU A 8 44.05 20.86 23.81
C LEU A 8 44.38 21.29 22.36
N LEU A 9 43.66 20.79 21.36
CA LEU A 9 43.55 21.44 20.05
C LEU A 9 42.07 21.42 19.58
N PRO A 10 41.51 22.56 19.16
CA PRO A 10 40.11 22.66 18.74
C PRO A 10 39.95 22.26 17.27
N ALA A 11 38.99 21.37 16.98
CA ALA A 11 38.57 21.08 15.62
C ALA A 11 37.59 22.17 15.14
N ILE A 12 38.03 22.96 14.16
CA ILE A 12 37.25 23.98 13.47
C ILE A 12 36.21 23.30 12.57
N LEU A 13 34.93 23.49 12.87
CA LEU A 13 33.81 23.14 12.00
C LEU A 13 33.59 24.27 10.98
N LEU A 14 33.85 24.00 9.70
CA LEU A 14 33.45 24.87 8.59
C LEU A 14 32.03 24.51 8.16
N LEU A 15 31.08 25.42 8.37
CA LEU A 15 29.74 25.37 7.80
C LEU A 15 29.79 25.94 6.38
N ALA A 16 29.51 25.11 5.38
CA ALA A 16 29.24 25.56 4.02
C ALA A 16 27.74 25.89 3.87
N SER A 17 27.42 27.18 3.80
CA SER A 17 26.11 27.67 3.39
C SER A 17 26.11 27.93 1.88
N CYS A 18 25.48 27.05 1.10
CA CYS A 18 25.15 27.37 -0.30
C CYS A 18 23.91 28.25 -0.33
N HIS A 19 24.14 29.57 -0.40
CA HIS A 19 23.14 30.57 -0.74
C HIS A 19 23.15 30.75 -2.26
N SER A 20 22.05 30.41 -2.95
CA SER A 20 21.89 30.65 -4.38
C SER A 20 20.88 31.76 -4.59
N THR A 21 21.35 32.92 -5.06
CA THR A 21 20.54 34.04 -5.53
C THR A 21 20.78 34.23 -7.02
N LYS A 22 19.71 34.23 -7.82
CA LYS A 22 19.64 35.04 -9.05
C LYS A 22 18.26 35.69 -9.15
N LYS A 23 18.28 37.02 -9.13
CA LYS A 23 17.17 37.93 -9.46
C LYS A 23 16.82 37.83 -10.95
N GLY A 24 15.55 38.07 -11.28
CA GLY A 24 15.02 38.04 -12.64
C GLY A 24 15.08 39.37 -13.40
N VAL A 25 14.71 39.30 -14.69
CA VAL A 25 14.29 40.40 -15.57
C VAL A 25 13.24 39.87 -16.57
N LYS A 26 12.30 40.74 -16.96
CA LYS A 26 11.07 40.52 -17.74
C LYS A 26 11.26 40.41 -19.27
N ASP A 27 10.32 39.65 -19.86
CA ASP A 27 9.58 39.76 -21.14
C ASP A 27 10.20 39.68 -22.55
N GLN A 28 9.51 38.82 -23.34
CA GLN A 28 9.23 38.70 -24.79
C GLN A 28 10.38 38.69 -25.83
N ASP A 29 10.53 37.59 -26.58
CA ASP A 29 9.93 37.46 -27.92
C ASP A 29 9.96 36.01 -28.47
N LYS A 30 9.11 35.78 -29.47
CA LYS A 30 8.54 34.53 -30.03
C LYS A 30 9.50 33.51 -30.68
N LYS A 31 9.15 32.21 -30.67
CA LYS A 31 8.66 31.38 -31.84
C LYS A 31 8.92 29.84 -31.70
N LYS A 32 7.86 29.05 -32.02
CA LYS A 32 7.73 27.58 -32.32
C LYS A 32 7.94 26.56 -31.17
N PRO A 33 7.13 25.47 -31.08
CA PRO A 33 7.08 24.36 -32.06
C PRO A 33 5.65 23.95 -32.51
N ASP A 34 5.42 23.61 -33.78
CA ASP A 34 5.15 22.25 -34.30
C ASP A 34 4.24 21.34 -33.46
N THR A 35 3.03 21.06 -33.97
CA THR A 35 2.44 19.69 -34.09
C THR A 35 1.21 19.73 -35.01
N THR A 36 1.40 19.08 -36.16
CA THR A 36 0.53 18.15 -36.92
C THR A 36 -0.99 18.34 -36.96
N VAL A 37 -1.43 18.60 -38.20
CA VAL A 37 -2.77 18.50 -38.81
C VAL A 37 -3.32 17.07 -38.77
N ILE A 38 -4.59 16.87 -38.38
CA ILE A 38 -5.48 15.87 -39.04
C ILE A 38 -6.94 16.40 -39.04
N THR A 39 -7.50 16.51 -40.25
CA THR A 39 -8.93 16.63 -40.56
C THR A 39 -9.42 15.28 -41.10
N THR A 40 -10.50 14.69 -40.55
CA THR A 40 -11.61 14.04 -41.31
C THR A 40 -12.76 13.54 -40.39
N GLN A 41 -14.00 13.83 -40.79
CA GLN A 41 -15.29 13.20 -40.40
C GLN A 41 -15.73 12.21 -41.54
N PRO A 42 -16.86 11.43 -41.53
CA PRO A 42 -17.83 11.03 -40.47
C PRO A 42 -18.32 9.53 -40.48
N SER A 43 -19.04 9.16 -39.40
CA SER A 43 -20.22 8.25 -39.26
C SER A 43 -20.16 6.72 -39.49
N THR A 44 -20.51 5.94 -38.45
CA THR A 44 -21.71 5.05 -38.45
C THR A 44 -22.16 4.73 -37.01
N LYS A 45 -23.48 4.76 -36.75
CA LYS A 45 -24.13 4.33 -35.49
C LYS A 45 -24.53 2.86 -35.60
N THR A 46 -24.51 2.12 -34.49
CA THR A 46 -25.62 1.29 -33.91
C THR A 46 -25.04 0.17 -33.05
N GLY A 47 -25.49 0.04 -31.79
CA GLY A 47 -25.30 -1.17 -30.97
C GLY A 47 -25.13 -0.88 -29.47
N GLU A 48 -26.17 -1.23 -28.71
CA GLU A 48 -26.22 -1.49 -27.26
C GLU A 48 -25.76 -0.42 -26.25
N GLN A 49 -26.75 0.17 -25.57
CA GLN A 49 -26.57 0.86 -24.29
C GLN A 49 -26.47 -0.16 -23.16
N ASP A 50 -25.24 -0.56 -22.83
CA ASP A 50 -24.91 -1.05 -21.50
C ASP A 50 -24.15 0.04 -20.74
N ALA A 51 -24.58 0.28 -19.50
CA ALA A 51 -24.12 1.38 -18.68
C ALA A 51 -22.68 1.18 -18.16
N ASP A 52 -21.67 1.24 -19.03
CA ASP A 52 -20.29 1.51 -18.62
C ASP A 52 -20.03 3.02 -18.74
N LYS A 53 -20.44 3.76 -17.71
CA LYS A 53 -19.93 5.12 -17.52
C LYS A 53 -18.45 4.98 -17.18
N GLY A 54 -17.63 5.10 -18.23
CA GLY A 54 -16.19 4.86 -18.27
C GLY A 54 -15.51 4.98 -16.92
N LYS A 55 -15.15 3.82 -16.34
CA LYS A 55 -14.16 3.80 -15.28
C LYS A 55 -12.91 4.50 -15.83
N ALA A 56 -12.52 5.61 -15.24
CA ALA A 56 -11.24 6.22 -15.56
C ALA A 56 -10.17 5.13 -15.45
N LEU A 57 -9.50 4.85 -16.57
CA LEU A 57 -8.44 3.85 -16.60
C LEU A 57 -7.34 4.33 -15.66
N ILE A 58 -7.09 3.57 -14.59
CA ILE A 58 -5.96 3.84 -13.70
C ILE A 58 -4.72 3.32 -14.43
N ALA A 59 -3.72 4.18 -14.62
CA ALA A 59 -2.49 3.80 -15.31
C ALA A 59 -1.68 2.80 -14.47
N ASP A 60 -1.02 1.85 -15.14
CA ASP A 60 -0.09 0.92 -14.49
C ASP A 60 0.98 1.68 -13.68
N GLY A 61 1.30 1.16 -12.50
CA GLY A 61 2.28 1.80 -11.63
C GLY A 61 1.75 3.01 -10.83
N THR A 62 0.49 3.41 -11.01
CA THR A 62 -0.12 4.47 -10.19
C THR A 62 -0.05 4.08 -8.71
N ASN A 63 0.46 4.97 -7.86
CA ASN A 63 0.64 4.71 -6.43
C ASN A 63 -0.49 5.34 -5.60
N PHE A 64 -0.89 4.64 -4.55
CA PHE A 64 -1.74 5.16 -3.48
C PHE A 64 -1.12 4.80 -2.13
N THR A 65 -1.13 5.74 -1.19
CA THR A 65 -0.65 5.51 0.18
C THR A 65 -1.61 6.16 1.17
N SER A 66 -1.86 5.52 2.31
CA SER A 66 -2.66 6.08 3.39
C SER A 66 -2.26 5.46 4.74
N LYS A 67 -2.41 6.23 5.82
CA LYS A 67 -2.49 5.66 7.17
C LYS A 67 -3.86 5.01 7.32
N VAL A 68 -3.91 3.82 7.92
CA VAL A 68 -5.16 3.10 8.13
C VAL A 68 -5.34 2.75 9.60
N LYS A 69 -6.55 2.93 10.12
CA LYS A 69 -7.02 2.26 11.34
C LYS A 69 -7.81 1.04 10.92
N VAL A 70 -7.34 -0.13 11.32
CA VAL A 70 -7.94 -1.43 11.04
C VAL A 70 -8.68 -1.85 12.30
N THR A 71 -9.94 -2.22 12.15
CA THR A 71 -10.74 -2.81 13.21
C THR A 71 -11.28 -4.14 12.73
N ILE A 72 -11.01 -5.19 13.50
CA ILE A 72 -11.47 -6.54 13.24
C ILE A 72 -12.46 -6.87 14.35
N THR A 73 -13.68 -7.23 13.96
CA THR A 73 -14.72 -7.70 14.89
C THR A 73 -15.09 -9.13 14.53
N GLN A 74 -15.01 -10.04 15.51
CA GLN A 74 -15.43 -11.42 15.35
C GLN A 74 -16.00 -11.92 16.67
N ASP A 75 -17.17 -12.57 16.64
CA ASP A 75 -17.78 -13.18 17.84
C ASP A 75 -17.98 -12.18 19.00
N GLY A 76 -18.30 -10.92 18.67
CA GLY A 76 -18.42 -9.82 19.64
C GLY A 76 -17.10 -9.28 20.19
N LYS A 77 -15.95 -9.92 19.90
CA LYS A 77 -14.63 -9.38 20.22
C LYS A 77 -14.22 -8.37 19.17
N LYS A 78 -13.76 -7.19 19.62
CA LYS A 78 -13.29 -6.10 18.77
C LYS A 78 -11.82 -5.82 19.05
N ILE A 79 -10.99 -5.87 18.01
CA ILE A 79 -9.57 -5.50 18.08
C ILE A 79 -9.32 -4.39 17.06
N SER A 80 -8.68 -3.31 17.51
CA SER A 80 -8.28 -2.21 16.63
C SER A 80 -6.77 -2.02 16.65
N THR A 81 -6.19 -1.79 15.49
CA THR A 81 -4.80 -1.40 15.35
C THR A 81 -4.62 -0.36 14.24
N ASN A 82 -3.53 0.41 14.31
CA ASN A 82 -3.14 1.32 13.25
C ASN A 82 -2.22 0.61 12.23
N GLY A 83 -1.98 1.28 11.12
CA GLY A 83 -1.22 0.71 10.03
C GLY A 83 -1.03 1.63 8.84
N ASN A 84 -0.57 1.05 7.73
CA ASN A 84 -0.48 1.70 6.44
C ASN A 84 -1.13 0.82 5.37
N LEU A 85 -1.88 1.46 4.47
CA LEU A 85 -2.30 0.91 3.18
C LEU A 85 -1.43 1.53 2.11
N ARG A 86 -0.77 0.72 1.30
CA ARG A 86 0.00 1.15 0.12
C ARG A 86 -0.39 0.29 -1.06
N MET A 87 -0.58 0.90 -2.21
CA MET A 87 -0.96 0.22 -3.44
C MET A 87 -0.16 0.76 -4.60
N ARG A 88 0.20 -0.13 -5.51
CA ARG A 88 0.66 0.20 -6.86
C ARG A 88 -0.22 -0.56 -7.85
N TYR A 89 -0.89 0.18 -8.72
CA TYR A 89 -1.87 -0.38 -9.65
C TYR A 89 -1.22 -1.39 -10.59
N ASN A 90 -1.85 -2.55 -10.74
CA ASN A 90 -1.40 -3.75 -11.45
C ASN A 90 -0.09 -4.37 -10.95
N ASP A 91 0.31 -4.06 -9.71
CA ASP A 91 1.56 -4.55 -9.11
C ASP A 91 1.32 -5.14 -7.71
N VAL A 92 0.94 -4.31 -6.74
CA VAL A 92 0.85 -4.77 -5.34
C VAL A 92 -0.15 -3.98 -4.49
N ILE A 93 -0.80 -4.66 -3.57
CA ILE A 93 -1.57 -4.08 -2.45
C ILE A 93 -0.91 -4.56 -1.16
N GLN A 94 -0.49 -3.62 -0.33
CA GLN A 94 0.23 -3.87 0.91
C GLN A 94 -0.50 -3.24 2.09
N ILE A 95 -0.85 -4.07 3.08
CA ILE A 95 -1.41 -3.64 4.36
C ILE A 95 -0.40 -4.00 5.44
N THR A 96 0.06 -3.01 6.19
CA THR A 96 0.98 -3.19 7.32
C THR A 96 0.28 -2.79 8.60
N LEU A 97 0.30 -3.64 9.62
CA LEU A 97 -0.25 -3.39 10.94
C LEU A 97 0.88 -3.07 11.92
N VAL A 98 0.65 -2.11 12.81
CA VAL A 98 1.58 -1.82 13.91
C VAL A 98 1.07 -2.34 15.24
N ASP A 99 1.94 -2.37 16.24
CA ASP A 99 1.57 -2.75 17.59
C ASP A 99 0.51 -1.79 18.16
N PRO A 100 -0.63 -2.28 18.69
CA PRO A 100 -1.71 -1.41 19.16
C PRO A 100 -1.38 -0.68 20.47
N LEU A 101 -0.42 -1.16 21.26
CA LEU A 101 -0.06 -0.57 22.55
C LEU A 101 0.99 0.54 22.39
N LEU A 102 2.07 0.25 21.67
CA LEU A 102 3.20 1.14 21.51
C LEU A 102 3.20 1.88 20.17
N GLY A 103 2.57 1.31 19.13
CA GLY A 103 2.53 1.90 17.78
C GLY A 103 3.88 1.96 17.06
N ILE A 104 4.95 1.40 17.65
CA ILE A 104 6.33 1.56 17.16
C ILE A 104 6.82 0.41 16.26
N ALA A 105 6.18 -0.77 16.33
CA ALA A 105 6.66 -1.98 15.68
C ALA A 105 5.62 -2.56 14.72
N GLU A 106 6.06 -3.07 13.56
CA GLU A 106 5.23 -3.86 12.64
C GLU A 106 4.90 -5.22 13.28
N VAL A 107 3.61 -5.52 13.43
CA VAL A 107 3.14 -6.80 14.00
C VAL A 107 2.60 -7.75 12.93
N GLY A 108 2.17 -7.22 11.80
CA GLY A 108 1.66 -8.02 10.69
C GLY A 108 1.76 -7.29 9.37
N ARG A 109 1.89 -8.06 8.29
CA ARG A 109 1.89 -7.56 6.92
C ARG A 109 1.14 -8.51 6.01
N MET A 110 0.31 -7.95 5.15
CA MET A 110 -0.28 -8.63 4.00
C MET A 110 0.18 -7.94 2.72
N GLU A 111 0.60 -8.73 1.75
CA GLU A 111 1.00 -8.28 0.41
C GLU A 111 0.28 -9.16 -0.62
N LEU A 112 -0.44 -8.51 -1.54
CA LEU A 112 -1.21 -9.14 -2.60
C LEU A 112 -0.67 -8.62 -3.93
N SER A 113 -0.15 -9.52 -4.75
CA SER A 113 0.25 -9.23 -6.14
C SER A 113 -0.57 -10.11 -7.10
N PRO A 114 -0.48 -9.96 -8.43
CA PRO A 114 -1.28 -10.74 -9.38
C PRO A 114 -1.26 -12.26 -9.18
N ASN A 115 -0.13 -12.80 -8.73
CA ASN A 115 0.10 -14.25 -8.61
C ASN A 115 0.49 -14.72 -7.20
N ARG A 116 0.57 -13.81 -6.23
CA ARG A 116 1.10 -14.12 -4.90
C ARG A 116 0.26 -13.48 -3.80
N VAL A 117 0.06 -14.24 -2.74
CA VAL A 117 -0.46 -13.79 -1.45
C VAL A 117 0.62 -14.08 -0.42
N LEU A 118 1.17 -13.03 0.17
CA LEU A 118 2.14 -13.10 1.25
C LEU A 118 1.54 -12.52 2.52
N VAL A 119 1.55 -13.31 3.59
CA VAL A 119 1.12 -12.87 4.92
C VAL A 119 2.24 -13.15 5.92
N ILE A 120 2.67 -12.12 6.65
CA ILE A 120 3.72 -12.21 7.65
C ILE A 120 3.14 -11.91 9.03
N ASP A 121 3.32 -12.84 9.95
CA ASP A 121 3.03 -12.71 11.38
C ASP A 121 4.34 -12.41 12.11
N ARG A 122 4.57 -11.14 12.44
CA ARG A 122 5.82 -10.73 13.10
C ARG A 122 5.85 -11.07 14.58
N ILE A 123 4.69 -11.25 15.19
CA ILE A 123 4.58 -11.66 16.60
C ILE A 123 5.07 -13.10 16.75
N ASN A 124 4.55 -14.01 15.93
CA ASN A 124 4.87 -15.45 16.02
C ASN A 124 5.99 -15.89 15.06
N ARG A 125 6.66 -14.95 14.37
CA ARG A 125 7.76 -15.19 13.42
C ARG A 125 7.45 -16.28 12.40
N ARG A 126 6.27 -16.21 11.81
CA ARG A 126 5.82 -17.14 10.77
C ARG A 126 5.28 -16.38 9.57
N TYR A 127 5.25 -17.02 8.42
CA TYR A 127 4.69 -16.43 7.21
C TYR A 127 4.07 -17.49 6.32
N ALA A 128 3.09 -17.06 5.51
CA ALA A 128 2.53 -17.85 4.43
C ALA A 128 2.85 -17.15 3.12
N ASP A 129 3.28 -17.92 2.13
CA ASP A 129 3.64 -17.45 0.79
C ASP A 129 3.06 -18.44 -0.22
N THR A 130 1.94 -18.04 -0.83
CA THR A 130 1.01 -18.88 -1.59
C THR A 130 0.39 -18.10 -2.75
N ASN A 131 -0.58 -18.68 -3.46
CA ASN A 131 -1.38 -18.03 -4.50
C ASN A 131 -2.88 -18.08 -4.15
N TYR A 132 -3.71 -17.44 -4.99
CA TYR A 132 -5.16 -17.32 -4.77
C TYR A 132 -5.89 -18.67 -4.84
N ASP A 133 -5.36 -19.65 -5.58
CA ASP A 133 -5.97 -20.97 -5.78
C ASP A 133 -5.64 -21.97 -4.67
N GLU A 134 -4.59 -21.69 -3.90
CA GLU A 134 -4.15 -22.49 -2.76
C GLU A 134 -4.71 -21.98 -1.44
N PHE A 135 -5.05 -20.69 -1.34
CA PHE A 135 -5.62 -20.14 -0.12
C PHE A 135 -7.14 -20.31 -0.09
N SER A 136 -7.65 -21.26 0.70
CA SER A 136 -9.07 -21.64 0.69
C SER A 136 -10.03 -20.47 0.94
N ALA A 137 -9.65 -19.51 1.79
CA ALA A 137 -10.45 -18.33 2.09
C ALA A 137 -10.69 -17.44 0.86
N LEU A 138 -9.76 -17.41 -0.11
CA LEU A 138 -9.91 -16.65 -1.35
C LEU A 138 -10.56 -17.50 -2.44
N LYS A 139 -10.05 -18.73 -2.63
CA LYS A 139 -10.54 -19.67 -3.63
C LYS A 139 -12.03 -19.96 -3.52
N SER A 140 -12.53 -20.23 -2.31
CA SER A 140 -13.93 -20.61 -2.07
C SER A 140 -14.94 -19.52 -2.48
N ARG A 141 -14.48 -18.28 -2.66
CA ARG A 141 -15.28 -17.13 -3.05
C ARG A 141 -14.92 -16.58 -4.42
N ASN A 142 -14.08 -17.29 -5.18
CA ASN A 142 -13.58 -16.86 -6.47
C ASN A 142 -12.96 -15.44 -6.40
N ILE A 143 -12.26 -15.15 -5.30
CA ILE A 143 -11.58 -13.87 -5.08
C ILE A 143 -10.18 -13.98 -5.66
N ASP A 144 -9.94 -13.23 -6.72
CA ASP A 144 -8.63 -13.07 -7.35
C ASP A 144 -8.02 -11.69 -7.05
N TYR A 145 -6.79 -11.47 -7.50
CA TYR A 145 -6.12 -10.17 -7.35
C TYR A 145 -6.94 -9.02 -7.96
N ARG A 146 -7.51 -9.23 -9.15
CA ARG A 146 -8.21 -8.17 -9.89
C ARG A 146 -9.44 -7.68 -9.12
N SER A 147 -10.21 -8.60 -8.56
CA SER A 147 -11.37 -8.31 -7.73
C SER A 147 -10.99 -7.49 -6.50
N ILE A 148 -9.90 -7.87 -5.82
CA ILE A 148 -9.40 -7.13 -4.66
C ILE A 148 -8.91 -5.73 -5.07
N GLN A 149 -8.15 -5.63 -6.16
CA GLN A 149 -7.64 -4.36 -6.68
C GLN A 149 -8.78 -3.40 -7.00
N ASP A 150 -9.76 -3.83 -7.78
CA ASP A 150 -10.88 -2.98 -8.18
C ASP A 150 -11.67 -2.49 -6.96
N PHE A 151 -11.84 -3.34 -5.95
CA PHE A 151 -12.47 -2.97 -4.68
C PHE A 151 -11.65 -1.91 -3.92
N PHE A 152 -10.39 -2.20 -3.58
CA PHE A 152 -9.57 -1.30 -2.77
C PHE A 152 -9.34 0.05 -3.45
N TRP A 153 -9.12 0.08 -4.76
CA TRP A 153 -8.94 1.35 -5.48
C TRP A 153 -10.22 2.17 -5.53
N LYS A 154 -11.37 1.54 -5.75
CA LYS A 154 -12.67 2.21 -5.71
C LYS A 154 -12.92 2.82 -4.32
N GLU A 155 -12.78 2.05 -3.26
CA GLU A 155 -13.04 2.51 -1.90
C GLU A 155 -12.05 3.60 -1.46
N ALA A 156 -10.77 3.43 -1.78
CA ALA A 156 -9.72 4.41 -1.46
C ALA A 156 -9.93 5.77 -2.15
N GLN A 157 -10.50 5.79 -3.35
CA GLN A 157 -10.84 7.01 -4.08
C GLN A 157 -12.17 7.61 -3.64
N GLY A 158 -13.17 6.77 -3.36
CA GLY A 158 -14.54 7.20 -3.06
C GLY A 158 -14.78 7.68 -1.62
N GLY A 159 -14.00 7.19 -0.64
CA GLY A 159 -14.28 7.47 0.77
C GLY A 159 -13.09 7.26 1.70
N ASN A 160 -13.29 7.55 2.99
CA ASN A 160 -12.28 7.37 4.03
C ASN A 160 -12.57 6.19 4.94
N GLN A 161 -13.65 5.45 4.69
CA GLN A 161 -14.02 4.30 5.48
C GLN A 161 -14.66 3.28 4.56
N PHE A 162 -14.26 2.02 4.72
CA PHE A 162 -14.95 0.90 4.10
C PHE A 162 -14.94 -0.31 5.03
N SER A 163 -15.97 -1.12 4.90
CA SER A 163 -16.24 -2.28 5.73
C SER A 163 -16.42 -3.49 4.83
N TYR A 164 -15.88 -4.63 5.24
CA TYR A 164 -16.00 -5.88 4.50
C TYR A 164 -16.21 -7.04 5.46
N ASP A 165 -17.21 -7.86 5.17
CA ASP A 165 -17.46 -9.09 5.91
C ASP A 165 -16.70 -10.22 5.22
N ILE A 166 -15.83 -10.88 5.97
CA ILE A 166 -15.12 -12.06 5.53
C ILE A 166 -15.87 -13.26 6.10
N PRO A 167 -16.60 -14.02 5.26
CA PRO A 167 -17.21 -15.27 5.70
C PRO A 167 -16.14 -16.23 6.22
N ALA A 168 -16.35 -16.74 7.41
CA ALA A 168 -15.52 -17.77 8.05
C ALA A 168 -16.42 -18.62 8.95
N LYS A 169 -15.85 -19.54 9.75
CA LYS A 169 -16.65 -20.29 10.74
C LYS A 169 -17.44 -19.36 11.69
N LYS A 170 -16.87 -18.19 11.96
CA LYS A 170 -17.55 -17.05 12.56
C LYS A 170 -17.19 -15.84 11.70
N ASP A 171 -18.19 -15.10 11.24
CA ASP A 171 -17.98 -13.94 10.37
C ASP A 171 -17.03 -12.93 11.01
N ILE A 172 -16.16 -12.39 10.16
CA ILE A 172 -15.17 -11.39 10.55
C ILE A 172 -15.53 -10.09 9.86
N HIS A 173 -15.89 -9.08 10.64
CA HIS A 173 -16.13 -7.74 10.15
C HIS A 173 -14.79 -6.98 10.14
N LEU A 174 -14.36 -6.55 8.96
CA LEU A 174 -13.16 -5.75 8.75
C LEU A 174 -13.56 -4.31 8.44
N ASP A 175 -13.30 -3.38 9.37
CA ASP A 175 -13.45 -1.94 9.14
C ASP A 175 -12.08 -1.29 8.93
N LEU A 176 -11.96 -0.53 7.84
CA LEU A 176 -10.76 0.20 7.47
C LEU A 176 -11.08 1.69 7.41
N SER A 177 -10.43 2.49 8.25
CA SER A 177 -10.53 3.95 8.22
C SER A 177 -9.23 4.57 7.73
N LEU A 178 -9.28 5.24 6.59
CA LEU A 178 -8.17 5.85 5.88
C LEU A 178 -7.97 7.32 6.29
N SER A 179 -6.71 7.72 6.43
CA SER A 179 -6.30 9.10 6.65
C SER A 179 -4.96 9.39 5.98
N GLY A 180 -4.65 10.68 5.77
CA GLY A 180 -3.37 11.09 5.16
C GLY A 180 -3.11 10.43 3.81
N LYS A 181 -4.12 10.45 2.92
CA LYS A 181 -4.01 9.90 1.56
C LYS A 181 -2.91 10.61 0.78
N GLY A 182 -2.22 9.87 -0.08
CA GLY A 182 -1.15 10.37 -0.93
C GLY A 182 -0.80 9.38 -2.03
N ALA A 183 0.24 9.70 -2.80
CA ALA A 183 0.68 8.93 -3.96
C ALA A 183 2.22 8.71 -3.97
N SER A 184 2.82 8.59 -2.79
CA SER A 184 4.27 8.36 -2.70
C SER A 184 4.65 7.05 -3.36
N SER A 185 5.74 7.06 -4.12
CA SER A 185 6.39 5.86 -4.70
C SER A 185 7.60 5.39 -3.88
N ASN A 186 8.03 6.16 -2.88
CA ASN A 186 9.23 5.88 -2.08
C ASN A 186 8.91 4.87 -0.94
N TRP A 187 8.70 3.62 -1.32
CA TRP A 187 8.49 2.49 -0.42
C TRP A 187 8.84 1.18 -1.11
N GLU A 188 9.19 0.17 -0.31
CA GLU A 188 9.49 -1.18 -0.80
C GLU A 188 8.18 -1.91 -1.14
N ALA A 189 8.01 -2.21 -2.43
CA ALA A 189 6.78 -2.79 -2.96
C ALA A 189 6.63 -4.26 -2.58
N HIS A 190 7.72 -5.01 -2.73
CA HIS A 190 7.73 -6.45 -2.53
C HIS A 190 8.62 -6.86 -1.38
N THR A 191 8.10 -7.75 -0.55
CA THR A 191 8.81 -8.20 0.63
C THR A 191 9.64 -9.44 0.31
N SER A 192 10.95 -9.35 0.59
CA SER A 192 11.81 -10.53 0.78
C SER A 192 11.76 -10.96 2.24
N VAL A 193 11.42 -12.23 2.49
CA VAL A 193 11.24 -12.76 3.84
C VAL A 193 12.57 -13.28 4.36
N SER A 194 12.98 -12.83 5.55
CA SER A 194 14.20 -13.30 6.21
C SER A 194 14.06 -14.73 6.76
N ASP A 195 15.17 -15.48 6.77
CA ASP A 195 15.26 -16.86 7.29
C ASP A 195 14.87 -17.01 8.77
N LYS A 196 14.75 -15.91 9.52
CA LYS A 196 14.24 -15.94 10.90
C LYS A 196 12.74 -16.25 11.00
N TYR A 197 12.02 -16.24 9.87
CA TYR A 197 10.60 -16.56 9.79
C TYR A 197 10.38 -17.99 9.32
N THR A 198 9.46 -18.69 9.97
CA THR A 198 9.07 -20.06 9.58
C THR A 198 7.94 -20.01 8.54
N LYS A 199 8.12 -20.64 7.38
CA LYS A 199 7.03 -20.79 6.40
C LYS A 199 5.98 -21.76 6.95
N VAL A 200 4.71 -21.40 6.85
CA VAL A 200 3.56 -22.22 7.22
C VAL A 200 2.52 -22.16 6.11
N ASP A 201 1.57 -23.09 6.15
CA ASP A 201 0.40 -23.09 5.28
C ASP A 201 -0.47 -21.84 5.51
N ALA A 202 -1.09 -21.32 4.44
CA ALA A 202 -1.87 -20.09 4.48
C ALA A 202 -3.17 -20.24 5.29
N ASP A 203 -3.85 -21.37 5.14
CA ASP A 203 -5.06 -21.66 5.91
C ASP A 203 -4.71 -21.88 7.39
N GLN A 204 -3.60 -22.56 7.68
CA GLN A 204 -3.10 -22.69 9.05
C GLN A 204 -2.77 -21.33 9.68
N LEU A 205 -2.09 -20.45 8.95
CA LEU A 205 -1.74 -19.12 9.43
C LEU A 205 -2.99 -18.27 9.67
N PHE A 206 -3.91 -18.22 8.71
CA PHE A 206 -5.14 -17.45 8.77
C PHE A 206 -6.02 -17.91 9.95
N ASN A 207 -6.29 -19.22 10.04
CA ASN A 207 -7.08 -19.77 11.14
C ASN A 207 -6.43 -19.51 12.50
N GLY A 208 -5.09 -19.55 12.58
CA GLY A 208 -4.35 -19.25 13.79
C GLY A 208 -4.34 -17.77 14.21
N MET A 209 -4.65 -16.84 13.30
CA MET A 209 -4.82 -15.41 13.62
C MET A 209 -6.22 -15.09 14.14
N ILE A 210 -7.21 -15.87 13.70
CA ILE A 210 -8.64 -15.61 13.89
C ILE A 210 -9.20 -16.37 15.11
N ALA A 211 -8.68 -17.55 15.40
CA ALA A 211 -9.20 -18.41 16.47
C ALA A 211 -8.77 -18.02 17.91
N ARG A 212 -8.39 -16.76 18.18
CA ARG A 212 -7.93 -16.31 19.51
C ARG A 212 -9.01 -15.56 20.31
#